data_AF-A0A497FHY1-F1
#
_entry.id   AF-A0A497FHY1-F1
#
_cell.length_a   1.000
_cell.length_b   1.000
_cell.length_c   1.000
_cell.angle_alpha   90.00
_cell.angle_beta   90.00
_cell.angle_gamma   90.00
#
_symmetry.space_group_name_H-M   'P 1'
#
loop_
_entity.id
_entity.type
_entity.pdbx_description
1 polymer ?
#
loop_
_entity_poly.entity_id
_entity_poly.type
_entity_poly.pdbx_seq_one_letter_code
_entity_poly.pdbx_strand_id
1 'polypeptide(L)'
;MKIIIRLGILFTGLGYILMAFLSVLNWISTAFSVNIGYIPLLDYVSNDLGYALSTFTIGMLFIYGGWKGPSDVKGLSTILVGGILATALFFLQLLIVGAGIADVFILAVAGEEAGEYDILRSLLQGSILLGLPALGLLAYSITVFKKMNRKDTGYGD
;
A
#
# COMPACT_ATOMS: atom_id res chain seq x y z
N MET A 1 -9.59 5.90 22.68
CA MET A 1 -8.49 5.15 22.02
C MET A 1 -8.98 4.14 20.98
N LYS A 2 -9.93 3.23 21.28
CA LYS A 2 -10.42 2.21 20.32
C LYS A 2 -11.05 2.79 19.03
N ILE A 3 -11.74 3.93 19.11
CA ILE A 3 -12.39 4.58 17.95
C ILE A 3 -11.38 5.19 16.98
N ILE A 4 -10.31 5.81 17.50
CA ILE A 4 -9.27 6.47 16.70
C ILE A 4 -8.55 5.44 15.82
N ILE A 5 -8.22 4.28 16.38
CA ILE A 5 -7.56 3.20 15.64
C ILE A 5 -8.48 2.66 14.54
N ARG A 6 -9.78 2.48 14.83
CA ARG A 6 -10.76 2.05 13.82
C ARG A 6 -10.87 3.06 12.68
N LEU A 7 -10.97 4.35 12.99
CA LEU A 7 -11.00 5.40 11.99
C LEU A 7 -9.71 5.41 11.16
N GLY A 8 -8.54 5.28 11.80
CA GLY A 8 -7.25 5.20 11.09
C GLY A 8 -7.18 4.02 10.10
N ILE A 9 -7.68 2.85 10.50
CA ILE A 9 -7.78 1.68 9.61
C ILE A 9 -8.73 1.97 8.44
N LEU A 10 -9.92 2.54 8.71
CA LEU A 10 -10.90 2.86 7.67
C LEU A 10 -10.36 3.88 6.67
N PHE A 11 -9.73 4.96 7.15
CA PHE A 11 -9.10 5.96 6.29
C PHE A 11 -7.98 5.39 5.44
N THR A 12 -7.14 4.52 6.03
CA THR A 12 -6.09 3.82 5.28
C THR A 12 -6.70 2.94 4.20
N GLY A 13 -7.75 2.17 4.53
CA GLY A 13 -8.47 1.33 3.57
C GLY A 13 -9.10 2.11 2.42
N LEU A 14 -9.75 3.24 2.72
CA LEU A 14 -10.30 4.15 1.70
C LEU A 14 -9.21 4.72 0.79
N GLY A 15 -8.06 5.08 1.34
CA GLY A 15 -6.89 5.50 0.55
C GLY A 15 -6.46 4.43 -0.46
N TYR A 16 -6.35 3.18 -0.02
CA TYR A 16 -6.01 2.06 -0.90
C TYR A 16 -7.04 1.82 -2.01
N ILE A 17 -8.34 1.92 -1.69
CA ILE A 17 -9.40 1.81 -2.70
C ILE A 17 -9.34 2.95 -3.72
N LEU A 18 -9.13 4.19 -3.25
CA LEU A 18 -9.00 5.34 -4.14
C LEU A 18 -7.82 5.16 -5.11
N MET A 19 -6.67 4.71 -4.60
CA MET A 19 -5.50 4.41 -5.44
C MET A 19 -5.75 3.30 -6.46
N ALA A 20 -6.55 2.29 -6.10
CA ALA A 20 -6.94 1.24 -7.03
C ALA A 20 -7.75 1.79 -8.21
N PHE A 21 -8.75 2.63 -7.93
CA PHE A 21 -9.56 3.26 -8.97
C PHE A 21 -8.73 4.19 -9.86
N LEU A 22 -7.86 5.01 -9.26
CA LEU A 22 -6.96 5.87 -10.03
C LEU A 22 -6.02 5.06 -10.92
N SER A 23 -5.55 3.89 -10.45
CA SER A 23 -4.68 3.01 -11.22
C SER A 23 -5.41 2.40 -12.41
N VAL A 24 -6.67 1.98 -12.24
CA VAL A 24 -7.52 1.54 -13.35
C VAL A 24 -7.76 2.68 -14.35
N LEU A 25 -8.01 3.90 -13.89
CA LEU A 25 -8.18 5.05 -14.77
C LEU A 25 -6.90 5.36 -15.57
N ASN A 26 -5.73 5.29 -14.92
CA ASN A 26 -4.44 5.43 -15.60
C ASN A 26 -4.23 4.33 -16.65
N TRP A 27 -4.59 3.09 -16.29
CA TRP A 27 -4.48 1.94 -17.18
C TRP A 27 -5.39 2.07 -18.40
N ILE A 28 -6.64 2.50 -18.22
CA ILE A 28 -7.56 2.72 -19.33
C ILE A 28 -7.05 3.83 -20.26
N SER A 29 -6.56 4.96 -19.72
CA SER A 29 -6.12 6.08 -20.56
C SER A 29 -4.92 5.70 -21.42
N THR A 30 -3.98 4.93 -20.87
CA THR A 30 -2.78 4.48 -21.57
C THR A 30 -3.06 3.30 -22.53
N ALA A 31 -3.83 2.30 -22.11
CA ALA A 31 -4.12 1.11 -22.92
C ALA A 31 -5.00 1.42 -24.14
N PHE A 32 -5.96 2.35 -24.00
CA PHE A 32 -6.90 2.69 -25.07
C PHE A 32 -6.62 4.06 -25.71
N SER A 33 -5.53 4.73 -25.31
CA SER A 33 -5.19 6.10 -25.78
C SER A 33 -6.35 7.09 -25.60
N VAL A 34 -7.15 6.93 -24.54
CA VAL A 34 -8.29 7.78 -24.25
C VAL A 34 -7.79 9.06 -23.60
N ASN A 35 -8.09 10.21 -24.23
CA ASN A 35 -7.76 11.51 -23.66
C ASN A 35 -8.75 11.85 -22.52
N ILE A 36 -8.34 11.59 -21.29
CA ILE A 36 -9.10 11.87 -20.07
C ILE A 36 -8.80 13.26 -19.48
N GLY A 37 -8.05 14.11 -20.18
CA GLY A 37 -7.51 15.35 -19.64
C GLY A 37 -6.37 15.12 -18.65
N TYR A 38 -5.64 16.19 -18.31
CA TYR A 38 -4.55 16.10 -17.34
C TYR A 38 -5.10 16.03 -15.91
N ILE A 39 -4.82 14.92 -15.23
CA ILE A 39 -5.14 14.71 -13.82
C ILE A 39 -3.81 14.55 -13.08
N PRO A 40 -3.34 15.59 -12.35
CA PRO A 40 -2.02 15.59 -11.70
C PRO A 40 -1.78 14.40 -10.76
N LEU A 41 -2.84 13.84 -10.19
CA LEU A 41 -2.74 12.73 -9.24
C LEU A 41 -2.36 11.40 -9.93
N LEU A 42 -2.65 11.24 -11.23
CA LEU A 42 -2.31 10.03 -11.99
C LEU A 42 -0.80 9.86 -12.14
N ASP A 43 -0.03 10.95 -12.02
CA ASP A 43 1.42 10.88 -12.07
C ASP A 43 2.04 10.11 -10.90
N TYR A 44 1.32 9.99 -9.79
CA TYR A 44 1.79 9.32 -8.58
C TYR A 44 1.12 7.95 -8.37
N VAL A 45 0.47 7.41 -9.41
CA VAL A 45 -0.30 6.17 -9.35
C VAL A 45 0.25 5.20 -10.38
N SER A 46 0.46 3.94 -9.99
CA SER A 46 0.91 2.92 -10.94
C SER A 46 -0.11 2.74 -12.06
N ASN A 47 0.39 2.49 -13.27
CA ASN A 47 -0.41 2.16 -14.44
C ASN A 47 -0.69 0.65 -14.57
N ASP A 48 -0.37 -0.13 -13.53
CA ASP A 48 -0.40 -1.59 -13.56
C ASP A 48 -1.72 -2.14 -12.97
N LEU A 49 -2.40 -3.04 -13.69
CA LEU A 49 -3.64 -3.67 -13.21
C LEU A 49 -3.43 -4.58 -12.00
N GLY A 50 -2.28 -5.23 -11.88
CA GLY A 50 -1.89 -6.01 -10.72
C GLY A 50 -1.74 -5.14 -9.47
N TYR A 51 -1.17 -3.93 -9.62
CA TYR A 51 -1.16 -2.92 -8.56
C TYR A 51 -2.59 -2.51 -8.17
N ALA A 52 -3.46 -2.23 -9.14
CA ALA A 52 -4.85 -1.88 -8.87
C ALA A 52 -5.59 -2.98 -8.08
N LEU A 53 -5.47 -4.24 -8.50
CA LEU A 53 -6.09 -5.37 -7.83
C LEU A 53 -5.55 -5.57 -6.41
N SER A 54 -4.24 -5.44 -6.23
CA SER A 54 -3.58 -5.61 -4.93
C SER A 54 -4.01 -4.53 -3.95
N THR A 55 -3.98 -3.26 -4.38
CA THR A 55 -4.44 -2.12 -3.56
C THR A 55 -5.93 -2.19 -3.25
N PHE A 56 -6.78 -2.59 -4.20
CA PHE A 56 -8.21 -2.82 -3.93
C PHE A 56 -8.42 -3.87 -2.84
N THR A 57 -7.71 -5.00 -2.94
CA THR A 57 -7.79 -6.09 -1.97
C THR A 57 -7.37 -5.64 -0.57
N ILE A 58 -6.25 -4.93 -0.47
CA ILE A 58 -5.77 -4.35 0.80
C ILE A 58 -6.81 -3.38 1.37
N GLY A 59 -7.35 -2.51 0.53
CA GLY A 59 -8.36 -1.53 0.91
C GLY A 59 -9.60 -2.19 1.52
N MET A 60 -10.12 -3.24 0.87
CA MET A 60 -11.26 -4.02 1.37
C MET A 60 -10.98 -4.73 2.69
N LEU A 61 -9.79 -5.31 2.87
CA LEU A 61 -9.37 -5.95 4.11
C LEU A 61 -9.31 -4.95 5.28
N PHE A 62 -8.77 -3.76 5.03
CA PHE A 62 -8.75 -2.70 6.03
C PHE A 62 -10.15 -2.15 6.31
N ILE A 63 -11.01 -1.92 5.31
CA ILE A 63 -12.38 -1.47 5.56
C ILE A 63 -13.13 -2.46 6.44
N TYR A 64 -13.08 -3.76 6.11
CA TYR A 64 -13.71 -4.80 6.91
C TYR A 64 -13.11 -4.87 8.33
N GLY A 65 -11.79 -4.79 8.43
CA GLY A 65 -11.06 -4.79 9.70
C GLY A 65 -11.41 -3.60 10.59
N GLY A 66 -11.58 -2.41 10.01
CA GLY A 66 -12.01 -1.21 10.71
C GLY A 66 -13.47 -1.28 11.16
N TRP A 67 -14.35 -1.87 10.34
CA TRP A 67 -15.78 -2.02 10.64
C TRP A 67 -16.04 -2.99 11.80
N LYS A 68 -15.45 -4.19 11.76
CA LYS A 68 -15.52 -5.17 12.86
C LYS A 68 -14.72 -4.70 14.08
N GLY A 69 -13.56 -4.11 13.81
CA GLY A 69 -12.63 -3.60 14.79
C GLY A 69 -11.66 -4.67 15.32
N PRO A 70 -10.58 -4.23 15.99
CA PRO A 70 -9.46 -5.09 16.39
C PRO A 70 -9.75 -6.00 17.60
N SER A 71 -10.94 -5.90 18.19
CA SER A 71 -11.39 -6.77 19.28
C SER A 71 -12.06 -8.06 18.79
N ASP A 72 -12.48 -8.09 17.53
CA ASP A 72 -13.02 -9.28 16.88
C ASP A 72 -11.87 -10.02 16.18
N VAL A 73 -11.79 -11.35 16.34
CA VAL A 73 -10.75 -12.18 15.72
C VAL A 73 -10.75 -12.03 14.20
N LYS A 74 -11.94 -11.96 13.58
CA LYS A 74 -12.07 -11.74 12.13
C LYS A 74 -11.55 -10.37 11.73
N GLY A 75 -11.90 -9.33 12.49
CA GLY A 75 -11.42 -7.97 12.24
C GLY A 75 -9.91 -7.85 12.40
N LEU A 76 -9.33 -8.44 13.45
CA LEU A 76 -7.88 -8.47 13.64
C LEU A 76 -7.17 -9.23 12.53
N SER A 77 -7.72 -10.38 12.11
CA SER A 77 -7.13 -11.21 11.06
C SER A 77 -7.06 -10.46 9.72
N THR A 78 -8.11 -9.73 9.35
CA THR A 78 -8.09 -8.94 8.10
C THR A 78 -7.16 -7.74 8.19
N ILE A 79 -7.02 -7.10 9.35
CA ILE A 79 -6.01 -6.03 9.55
C ILE A 79 -4.59 -6.60 9.42
N LEU A 80 -4.34 -7.78 10.00
CA LEU A 80 -3.04 -8.44 9.93
C LEU A 80 -2.69 -8.81 8.49
N VAL A 81 -3.57 -9.51 7.78
CA VAL A 81 -3.35 -9.92 6.39
C VAL A 81 -3.22 -8.70 5.47
N GLY A 82 -4.11 -7.72 5.61
CA GLY A 82 -4.03 -6.47 4.85
C GLY A 82 -2.73 -5.71 5.13
N GLY A 83 -2.27 -5.70 6.38
CA GLY A 83 -0.99 -5.11 6.79
C GLY A 83 0.22 -5.81 6.18
N ILE A 84 0.22 -7.15 6.13
CA ILE A 84 1.29 -7.93 5.48
C ILE A 84 1.35 -7.60 3.98
N LEU A 85 0.21 -7.62 3.30
CA LEU A 85 0.14 -7.32 1.86
C LEU A 85 0.55 -5.88 1.54
N ALA A 86 0.06 -4.92 2.32
CA ALA A 86 0.44 -3.51 2.18
C ALA A 86 1.93 -3.27 2.41
N THR A 87 2.50 -3.93 3.41
CA THR A 87 3.93 -3.86 3.71
C THR A 87 4.76 -4.52 2.61
N ALA A 88 4.29 -5.63 2.05
CA ALA A 88 4.95 -6.27 0.91
C ALA A 88 4.98 -5.34 -0.31
N LEU A 89 3.86 -4.67 -0.64
CA LEU A 89 3.82 -3.68 -1.72
C LEU A 89 4.74 -2.48 -1.45
N PHE A 90 4.82 -2.02 -0.20
CA PHE A 90 5.74 -0.96 0.20
C PHE A 90 7.19 -1.33 -0.10
N PHE A 91 7.64 -2.52 0.32
CA PHE A 91 9.01 -2.97 0.04
C PHE A 91 9.24 -3.24 -1.44
N LEU A 92 8.26 -3.79 -2.14
CA LEU A 92 8.34 -3.99 -3.58
C LEU A 92 8.53 -2.66 -4.32
N GLN A 93 7.82 -1.61 -3.90
CA GLN A 93 8.01 -0.26 -4.45
C GLN A 93 9.42 0.27 -4.19
N LEU A 94 9.98 0.07 -3.00
CA LEU A 94 11.37 0.47 -2.71
C LEU A 94 12.38 -0.28 -3.60
N LEU A 95 12.14 -1.55 -3.87
CA LEU A 95 12.97 -2.33 -4.81
C LEU A 95 12.84 -1.81 -6.24
N ILE A 96 11.65 -1.42 -6.69
CA ILE A 96 11.43 -0.79 -8.00
C ILE A 96 12.23 0.52 -8.10
N VAL A 97 12.19 1.36 -7.06
CA VAL A 97 12.98 2.61 -7.02
C VAL A 97 14.48 2.30 -7.11
N GLY A 98 14.95 1.29 -6.35
CA GLY A 98 16.34 0.86 -6.40
C GLY A 98 16.75 0.33 -7.78
N ALA A 99 15.87 -0.44 -8.44
CA ALA A 99 16.09 -0.94 -9.78
C ALA A 99 16.17 0.21 -10.81
N GLY A 100 15.32 1.22 -10.69
CA GLY A 100 15.36 2.41 -11.57
C GLY A 100 16.66 3.20 -11.43
N ILE A 101 17.15 3.38 -10.20
CA ILE A 101 18.46 4.04 -9.96
C ILE A 101 19.60 3.21 -10.57
N ALA A 102 19.56 1.89 -10.42
CA ALA A 102 20.58 1.01 -10.99
C ALA A 102 20.58 1.04 -12.52
N ASP A 103 19.41 1.08 -13.16
CA ASP A 103 19.26 1.13 -14.62
C ASP A 103 19.88 2.41 -15.20
N VAL A 104 19.57 3.57 -14.62
CA VAL A 104 20.18 4.87 -14.99
C VAL A 104 21.71 4.83 -14.84
N PHE A 105 22.21 4.23 -13.75
CA PHE A 105 23.64 4.11 -13.53
C PHE A 105 24.33 3.23 -14.58
N ILE A 106 23.70 2.11 -14.96
CA ILE A 106 24.23 1.22 -15.99
C ILE A 106 24.27 1.92 -17.35
N LEU A 107 23.20 2.63 -17.73
CA LEU A 107 23.14 3.40 -18.98
C LEU A 107 24.20 4.50 -19.03
N ALA A 108 24.38 5.23 -17.91
CA ALA A 108 25.41 6.26 -17.80
C ALA A 108 26.83 5.70 -17.96
N VAL A 109 27.11 4.51 -17.40
CA VAL A 109 28.41 3.82 -17.57
C VAL A 109 28.58 3.30 -19.01
N ALA A 110 27.50 2.88 -19.66
CA ALA A 110 27.52 2.43 -21.06
C ALA A 110 27.70 3.59 -22.07
N GLY A 111 27.62 4.85 -21.63
CA GLY A 111 27.70 6.02 -22.48
C GLY A 111 26.43 6.31 -23.27
N GLU A 112 25.30 5.70 -22.86
CA GLU A 112 23.98 5.98 -23.42
C GLU A 112 23.33 7.15 -22.66
N GLU A 113 22.48 7.93 -23.34
CA GLU A 113 21.66 8.94 -22.67
C GLU A 113 20.66 8.23 -21.76
N ALA A 114 20.95 8.22 -20.46
CA ALA A 114 19.99 7.78 -19.47
C ALA A 114 18.81 8.75 -19.51
N GLY A 115 17.61 8.23 -19.82
CA GLY A 115 16.38 9.01 -19.72
C GLY A 115 16.22 9.61 -18.32
N GLU A 116 15.55 10.75 -18.20
CA GLU A 116 15.27 11.39 -16.91
C GLU A 116 14.41 10.46 -16.03
N TYR A 117 15.05 9.69 -15.16
CA TYR A 117 14.38 8.92 -14.14
C TYR A 117 14.05 9.83 -12.94
N ASP A 118 12.76 10.10 -12.74
CA ASP A 118 12.30 10.87 -11.60
C ASP A 118 12.15 9.99 -10.34
N ILE A 119 13.18 10.04 -9.51
CA ILE A 119 13.21 9.37 -8.21
C ILE A 119 12.11 9.92 -7.28
N LEU A 120 11.85 11.23 -7.31
CA LEU A 120 10.88 11.86 -6.42
C LEU A 120 9.46 11.39 -6.74
N ARG A 121 9.11 11.31 -8.02
CA ARG A 121 7.81 10.76 -8.47
C ARG A 121 7.64 9.31 -8.01
N SER A 122 8.70 8.51 -8.10
CA SER A 122 8.68 7.09 -7.69
C SER A 122 8.61 6.91 -6.18
N LEU A 123 9.16 7.85 -5.38
CA LEU A 123 9.07 7.87 -3.92
C LEU A 123 7.72 8.38 -3.41
N LEU A 124 7.09 9.30 -4.14
CA LEU A 124 5.77 9.84 -3.82
C LEU A 124 4.62 8.95 -4.30
N GLN A 125 4.93 7.81 -4.91
CA GLN A 125 3.93 6.85 -5.35
C GLN A 125 3.10 6.34 -4.17
N GLY A 126 1.78 6.20 -4.38
CA GLY A 126 0.87 5.92 -3.26
C GLY A 126 1.14 4.59 -2.51
N SER A 127 1.87 3.64 -3.10
CA SER A 127 2.39 2.44 -2.41
C SER A 127 3.26 2.80 -1.21
N ILE A 128 4.10 3.83 -1.33
CA ILE A 128 4.99 4.30 -0.25
C ILE A 128 4.18 5.12 0.76
N LEU A 129 3.38 6.07 0.27
CA LEU A 129 2.59 6.96 1.13
C LEU A 129 1.59 6.21 2.00
N LEU A 130 0.88 5.22 1.44
CA LEU A 130 -0.06 4.37 2.18
C LEU A 130 0.62 3.17 2.86
N GLY A 131 1.85 2.85 2.47
CA GLY A 131 2.66 1.80 3.09
C GLY A 131 3.12 2.16 4.50
N LEU A 132 3.46 3.44 4.75
CA LEU A 132 3.85 3.93 6.08
C LEU A 132 2.76 3.74 7.16
N PRO A 133 1.50 4.19 6.97
CA PRO A 133 0.45 3.92 7.94
C PRO A 133 0.14 2.42 8.04
N ALA A 134 0.23 1.67 6.93
CA ALA A 134 0.01 0.22 6.94
C ALA A 134 1.07 -0.55 7.75
N LEU A 135 2.33 -0.14 7.73
CA LEU A 135 3.40 -0.67 8.59
C LEU A 135 3.06 -0.48 10.07
N GLY A 136 2.57 0.71 10.44
CA GLY A 136 2.10 0.99 11.81
C GLY A 136 0.93 0.10 12.22
N LEU A 137 -0.03 -0.11 11.32
CA LEU A 137 -1.17 -1.01 11.54
C LEU A 137 -0.74 -2.47 11.66
N LEU A 138 0.24 -2.91 10.88
CA LEU A 138 0.81 -4.24 10.97
C LEU A 138 1.48 -4.45 12.33
N ALA A 139 2.35 -3.53 12.75
CA ALA A 139 3.02 -3.59 14.06
C ALA A 139 2.01 -3.61 15.22
N TYR A 140 0.95 -2.81 15.12
CA TYR A 140 -0.15 -2.82 16.06
C TYR A 140 -0.87 -4.19 16.10
N SER A 141 -1.23 -4.74 14.93
CA SER A 141 -1.95 -6.01 14.83
C SER A 141 -1.15 -7.18 15.41
N ILE A 142 0.17 -7.23 15.17
CA ILE A 142 1.08 -8.23 15.76
C ILE A 142 1.13 -8.11 17.28
N THR A 143 1.21 -6.88 17.79
CA THR A 143 1.27 -6.62 19.24
C THR A 143 -0.01 -7.08 19.93
N VAL A 144 -1.16 -6.80 19.32
CA VAL A 144 -2.48 -7.21 19.84
C VAL A 144 -2.67 -8.73 19.75
N PHE A 145 -2.24 -9.34 18.66
CA PHE A 145 -2.28 -10.79 18.48
C PHE A 145 -1.43 -11.53 19.53
N LYS A 146 -0.20 -11.06 19.78
CA LYS A 146 0.67 -11.62 20.83
C LYS A 146 0.05 -11.51 22.23
N LYS A 147 -0.64 -10.40 22.52
CA LYS A 147 -1.32 -10.21 23.82
C LYS A 147 -2.50 -11.15 24.01
N MET A 148 -3.27 -11.44 22.96
CA MET A 148 -4.36 -12.42 23.04
C MET A 148 -3.82 -13.83 23.27
N ASN A 149 -2.81 -14.24 22.50
CA ASN A 149 -2.24 -15.59 22.62
C ASN A 149 -1.62 -15.86 24.01
N ARG A 150 -1.06 -14.82 24.67
CA ARG A 150 -0.57 -14.93 26.06
C ARG A 150 -1.69 -15.10 27.10
N LYS A 151 -2.85 -14.50 26.88
CA LYS A 151 -4.00 -14.66 27.79
C LYS A 151 -4.61 -16.06 27.71
N ASP A 152 -4.64 -16.65 26.52
CA ASP A 152 -5.21 -17.97 26.31
C ASP A 152 -4.27 -19.11 26.76
N THR A 153 -2.97 -18.85 26.93
CA THR A 153 -1.97 -19.84 27.35
C THR A 153 -1.72 -19.91 28.86
N GLY A 154 -2.45 -19.16 29.69
CA GLY A 154 -2.45 -19.36 31.14
C GLY A 154 -1.14 -19.00 31.86
N TYR A 155 -0.23 -18.25 31.22
CA TYR A 155 0.92 -17.62 31.91
C TYR A 155 0.56 -16.19 32.31
N GLY A 156 -0.40 -16.08 33.23
CA GLY A 156 -0.70 -14.85 33.95
C GLY A 156 -0.45 -15.08 35.44
N ASP A 157 0.80 -14.85 35.86
CA ASP A 157 1.11 -14.44 37.23
C ASP A 157 0.77 -12.95 37.39
#